data_AF-A0A699TYU4-F1
#
_entry.id   AF-A0A699TYU4-F1
#
_cell.length_a   1.000
_cell.length_b   1.000
_cell.length_c   1.000
_cell.angle_alpha   90.00
_cell.angle_beta   90.00
_cell.angle_gamma   90.00
#
_symmetry.space_group_name_H-M   'P 1'
#
loop_
_entity.id
_entity.type
_entity.pdbx_description
1 polymer ?
#
loop_
_entity_poly.entity_id
_entity_poly.type
_entity_poly.pdbx_seq_one_letter_code
_entity_poly.pdbx_strand_id
1 'polypeptide(L)'
;MEALFRRWIELLSDYDCEIRYHPRKANVVVNALSRKEREKPLRKEKLYAKFSKCEFWLDSEKFLGHVINSQGVHVDPAKVGAIKSWTALKSPTE
;
A
#
# COMPACT_ATOMS: atom_id res chain seq x y z
N MET A 1 4.29 15.92 20.30
CA MET A 1 3.80 15.19 19.12
C MET A 1 3.89 13.67 19.29
N GLU A 2 5.05 13.12 19.65
CA GLU A 2 5.28 11.66 19.88
C GLU A 2 4.29 10.98 20.85
N ALA A 3 4.00 11.59 22.01
CA ALA A 3 3.18 10.94 23.05
C ALA A 3 1.69 10.82 22.67
N LEU A 4 1.16 11.80 21.93
CA LEU A 4 -0.21 11.73 21.41
C LEU A 4 -0.29 10.68 20.30
N PHE A 5 0.70 10.62 19.42
CA PHE A 5 0.75 9.62 18.35
C PHE A 5 0.75 8.19 18.91
N ARG A 6 1.59 7.87 19.91
CA ARG A 6 1.58 6.55 20.56
C ARG A 6 0.24 6.21 21.21
N ARG A 7 -0.36 7.16 21.93
CA ARG A 7 -1.65 6.97 22.58
C ARG A 7 -2.80 6.76 21.59
N TRP A 8 -2.72 7.39 20.41
CA TRP A 8 -3.66 7.17 19.31
C TRP A 8 -3.49 5.79 18.65
N ILE A 9 -2.25 5.30 18.50
CA ILE A 9 -1.96 3.97 17.98
C ILE A 9 -2.48 2.88 18.93
N GLU A 10 -2.27 3.00 20.25
CA GLU A 10 -2.81 2.09 21.27
C GLU A 10 -4.34 2.09 21.29
N LEU A 11 -4.95 3.29 21.20
CA LEU A 11 -6.40 3.40 21.07
C LEU A 11 -6.89 2.68 19.82
N LEU A 12 -6.28 2.89 18.65
CA LEU A 12 -6.71 2.24 17.41
C LEU A 12 -6.43 0.72 17.39
N SER A 13 -5.51 0.20 18.20
CA SER A 13 -5.33 -1.24 18.39
C SER A 13 -6.40 -1.89 19.26
N ASP A 14 -6.98 -1.13 20.20
CA ASP A 14 -8.09 -1.58 21.05
C ASP A 14 -9.43 -1.54 20.31
N TYR A 15 -9.55 -0.68 19.31
CA TYR A 15 -10.72 -0.62 18.45
C TYR A 15 -10.53 -1.58 17.30
N ASP A 16 -11.41 -2.57 17.21
CA ASP A 16 -11.55 -3.43 16.05
C ASP A 16 -11.98 -2.52 14.89
N CYS A 17 -11.00 -1.97 14.16
CA CYS A 17 -11.20 -0.95 13.14
C CYS A 17 -11.67 -1.59 11.83
N GLU A 18 -12.76 -1.09 11.27
CA GLU A 18 -13.22 -1.47 9.93
C GLU A 18 -12.64 -0.44 8.96
N ILE A 19 -11.75 -0.87 8.06
CA ILE A 19 -11.22 0.01 7.01
C ILE A 19 -12.37 0.26 6.02
N ARG A 20 -13.05 1.40 6.18
CA ARG A 20 -14.12 1.82 5.27
C ARG A 20 -13.52 2.58 4.10
N TYR A 21 -13.55 1.96 2.93
CA TYR A 21 -13.16 2.62 1.69
C TYR A 21 -14.24 3.63 1.27
N HIS A 22 -13.87 4.91 1.22
CA HIS A 22 -14.71 5.98 0.69
C HIS A 22 -14.19 6.41 -0.69
N PRO A 23 -14.86 6.04 -1.80
CA PRO A 23 -14.43 6.43 -3.14
C PRO A 23 -14.58 7.94 -3.33
N ARG A 24 -13.45 8.65 -3.51
CA ARG A 24 -13.43 10.03 -4.04
C ARG A 24 -13.17 10.02 -5.55
N LYS A 25 -13.41 11.16 -6.22
CA LYS A 25 -13.36 11.32 -7.69
C LYS A 25 -12.03 10.87 -8.36
N ALA A 26 -10.92 10.79 -7.61
CA ALA A 26 -9.62 10.33 -8.10
C ALA A 26 -9.43 8.79 -8.09
N ASN A 27 -10.39 8.02 -7.57
CA ASN A 27 -10.26 6.57 -7.34
C ASN A 27 -10.65 5.68 -8.54
N VAL A 28 -10.88 6.25 -9.74
CA VAL A 28 -11.29 5.49 -10.93
C VAL A 28 -10.22 4.48 -11.35
N VAL A 29 -8.93 4.82 -11.18
CA VAL A 29 -7.78 3.97 -11.50
C VAL A 29 -7.62 2.83 -10.49
N VAL A 30 -7.81 3.10 -9.20
CA VAL A 30 -7.82 2.05 -8.15
C VAL A 30 -9.02 1.13 -8.30
N ASN A 31 -10.18 1.65 -8.71
CA ASN A 31 -11.37 0.84 -8.97
C ASN A 31 -11.19 -0.18 -10.11
N ALA A 32 -10.27 0.08 -11.06
CA ALA A 32 -9.93 -0.87 -12.11
C ALA A 32 -9.08 -2.05 -11.58
N LEU A 33 -8.21 -1.80 -10.60
CA LEU A 33 -7.51 -2.85 -9.85
C LEU A 33 -8.40 -3.52 -8.79
N SER A 34 -9.51 -2.86 -8.41
CA SER A 34 -10.45 -3.31 -7.38
C SER A 34 -11.69 -4.04 -7.93
N ARG A 35 -11.71 -4.43 -9.22
CA ARG A 35 -12.73 -5.40 -9.68
C ARG A 35 -12.41 -6.76 -9.06
N LYS A 36 -13.01 -7.20 -7.93
CA LYS A 36 -14.42 -7.27 -7.46
C LYS A 36 -15.00 -8.65 -7.76
N GLU A 37 -14.65 -9.63 -6.93
CA GLU A 37 -15.58 -10.67 -6.53
C GLU A 37 -15.10 -11.35 -5.23
N ARG A 38 -15.82 -11.10 -4.13
CA ARG A 38 -15.73 -11.80 -2.83
C ARG A 38 -14.53 -11.48 -1.93
N GLU A 39 -14.25 -10.20 -1.64
CA GLU A 39 -13.50 -9.90 -0.42
C GLU A 39 -14.45 -10.04 0.78
N LYS A 40 -14.41 -11.21 1.43
CA LYS A 40 -15.00 -11.35 2.75
C LYS A 40 -14.21 -10.45 3.70
N PRO A 41 -14.86 -9.72 4.63
CA PRO A 41 -14.16 -8.90 5.61
C PRO A 41 -13.04 -9.71 6.26
N LEU A 42 -11.84 -9.13 6.43
CA LEU A 42 -10.67 -9.79 7.01
C LEU A 42 -11.02 -10.55 8.31
N ARG A 43 -11.92 -9.96 9.12
CA ARG A 43 -12.46 -10.57 10.34
C ARG A 43 -13.20 -11.89 10.13
N LYS A 44 -14.00 -12.03 9.06
CA LYS A 44 -14.72 -13.28 8.75
C LYS A 44 -13.76 -14.43 8.43
N GLU A 45 -12.59 -14.08 7.90
CA GLU A 45 -11.52 -15.02 7.58
C GLU A 45 -10.43 -15.10 8.68
N LYS A 46 -10.66 -14.46 9.84
CA LYS A 46 -9.69 -14.38 10.96
C LYS A 46 -8.31 -13.85 10.52
N LEU A 47 -8.29 -12.97 9.53
CA LEU A 47 -7.11 -12.24 9.10
C LEU A 47 -7.03 -10.90 9.83
N TYR A 48 -5.83 -10.51 10.23
CA TYR A 48 -5.58 -9.26 10.95
C TYR A 48 -4.46 -8.49 10.27
N ALA A 49 -4.71 -7.22 9.96
CA ALA A 49 -3.67 -6.33 9.45
C ALA A 49 -2.71 -5.98 10.58
N LYS A 50 -1.41 -6.07 10.32
CA LYS A 50 -0.41 -5.58 11.28
C LYS A 50 -0.39 -4.06 11.20
N PHE A 51 -1.01 -3.40 12.19
CA PHE A 51 -1.17 -1.95 12.19
C PHE A 51 0.15 -1.19 12.05
N SER A 52 1.25 -1.71 12.61
CA SER A 52 2.60 -1.14 12.45
C SER A 52 3.15 -1.15 11.01
N LYS A 53 2.45 -1.78 10.06
CA LYS A 53 2.79 -1.85 8.64
C LYS A 53 1.72 -1.18 7.75
N CYS A 54 0.67 -0.63 8.35
CA CYS A 54 -0.40 0.01 7.61
C CYS A 54 -0.11 1.51 7.54
N GLU A 55 -0.07 2.03 6.32
CA GLU A 55 -0.01 3.45 6.05
C GLU A 55 -1.42 3.91 5.64
N PHE A 56 -1.90 5.01 6.21
CA PHE A 56 -3.26 5.50 5.99
C PHE A 56 -3.24 6.96 5.57
N TRP A 57 -4.23 7.34 4.75
CA TRP A 57 -4.46 8.73 4.30
C TRP A 57 -3.27 9.37 3.57
N LEU A 58 -2.51 8.58 2.80
CA LEU A 58 -1.42 9.08 1.98
C LEU A 58 -1.91 9.54 0.60
N ASP A 59 -1.32 10.64 0.10
CA ASP A 59 -1.55 11.14 -1.26
C ASP A 59 -0.84 10.31 -2.34
N SER A 60 0.15 9.52 -1.92
CA SER A 60 0.86 8.56 -2.76
C SER A 60 1.33 7.35 -1.95
N GLU A 61 1.16 6.14 -2.48
CA GLU A 61 1.49 4.87 -1.82
C GLU A 61 2.47 4.06 -2.68
N LYS A 62 3.41 3.35 -2.02
CA LYS A 62 4.29 2.38 -2.70
C LYS A 62 3.72 0.97 -2.58
N PHE A 63 3.35 0.37 -3.70
CA PHE A 63 2.78 -0.98 -3.73
C PHE A 63 3.36 -1.80 -4.87
N LEU A 64 3.88 -3.00 -4.55
CA LEU A 64 4.48 -3.95 -5.51
C LEU A 64 5.55 -3.34 -6.45
N GLY A 65 6.31 -2.34 -5.98
CA GLY A 65 7.32 -1.65 -6.77
C GLY A 65 6.75 -0.58 -7.73
N HIS A 66 5.51 -0.17 -7.50
CA HIS A 66 4.86 0.94 -8.16
C HIS A 66 4.54 2.05 -7.14
N VAL A 67 4.48 3.29 -7.62
CA VAL A 67 3.93 4.43 -6.91
C VAL A 67 2.53 4.68 -7.45
N ILE A 68 1.54 4.68 -6.55
CA ILE A 68 0.13 4.93 -6.87
C ILE A 68 -0.23 6.29 -6.27
N ASN A 69 -0.72 7.22 -7.09
CA ASN A 69 -1.14 8.55 -6.64
C ASN A 69 -2.33 9.06 -7.48
N SER A 70 -2.71 10.32 -7.27
CA SER A 70 -3.82 10.96 -8.02
C SER A 70 -3.61 11.07 -9.52
N GLN A 71 -2.36 10.99 -10.02
CA GLN A 71 -2.01 11.02 -11.44
C GLN A 71 -2.03 9.63 -12.09
N GLY A 72 -2.07 8.55 -11.29
CA GLY A 72 -2.16 7.18 -11.76
C GLY A 72 -1.12 6.26 -11.13
N VAL A 73 -0.72 5.24 -11.89
CA VAL A 73 0.24 4.20 -11.47
C VAL A 73 1.55 4.42 -12.22
N HIS A 74 2.64 4.54 -11.49
CA HIS A 74 4.00 4.75 -12.02
C HIS A 74 4.94 3.69 -11.48
N VAL A 75 5.99 3.31 -12.22
CA VAL A 75 7.04 2.44 -11.66
C VAL A 75 7.83 3.23 -10.61
N ASP A 76 8.15 2.61 -9.46
CA ASP A 76 8.97 3.27 -8.44
C ASP A 76 10.32 3.69 -9.04
N PRO A 77 10.65 5.00 -9.05
CA PRO A 77 11.93 5.49 -9.56
C PRO A 77 13.14 4.82 -8.93
N ALA A 78 13.05 4.40 -7.67
CA ALA A 78 14.12 3.67 -7.00
C ALA A 78 14.37 2.31 -7.64
N LYS A 79 13.31 1.61 -8.07
CA LYS A 79 13.41 0.34 -8.81
C LYS A 79 14.01 0.55 -10.20
N VAL A 80 13.63 1.64 -10.89
CA VAL A 80 14.24 2.02 -12.17
C VAL A 80 15.73 2.33 -11.98
N GLY A 81 16.10 3.06 -10.93
CA GLY A 81 17.48 3.35 -10.58
C GLY A 81 18.30 2.08 -10.32
N ALA A 82 17.76 1.14 -9.56
CA ALA A 82 18.42 -0.13 -9.27
C ALA A 82 18.73 -0.92 -10.56
N ILE A 83 17.77 -1.02 -11.49
CA ILE A 83 17.97 -1.67 -12.79
C ILE A 83 19.03 -0.93 -13.62
N LYS A 84 19.01 0.41 -13.63
CA LYS A 84 20.00 1.21 -14.35
C LYS A 84 21.42 1.06 -13.79
N SER A 85 21.56 0.80 -12.50
CA SER A 85 22.86 0.58 -11.85
C SER A 85 23.42 -0.84 -12.04
N TRP A 86 22.67 -1.74 -12.68
CA TRP A 86 23.19 -3.08 -12.95
C TRP A 86 24.35 -3.01 -13.94
N THR A 87 25.50 -3.52 -13.49
CA THR A 87 26.65 -3.75 -14.35
C THR A 87 26.24 -4.69 -15.49
N ALA A 88 26.59 -4.34 -16.73
CA ALA A 88 26.33 -5.22 -17.86
C ALA A 88 26.96 -6.60 -17.62
N LEU A 89 26.14 -7.66 -17.63
CA LEU A 89 26.60 -9.05 -17.55
C LEU A 89 27.55 -9.31 -18.72
N LYS A 90 28.77 -9.77 -18.43
CA LYS A 90 29.81 -9.97 -19.46
C LYS A 90 29.76 -11.33 -20.16
N SER A 91 28.91 -12.25 -19.73
CA SER A 91 28.65 -13.53 -20.41
C SER A 91 27.56 -14.30 -19.65
N PRO A 92 26.85 -15.26 -20.27
CA PRO A 92 26.08 -16.24 -19.53
C PRO A 92 27.02 -16.99 -18.57
N THR A 93 26.64 -17.10 -17.30
CA THR A 93 27.22 -18.11 -16.42
C THR A 93 26.57 -19.44 -16.80
N GLU A 94 27.38 -20.35 -17.35
CA GLU A 94 26.99 -21.73 -17.69
C GLU A 94 26.78 -22.58 -16.43
#